data_AF-A0A849H0Q2-F1
#
_entry.id   AF-A0A849H0Q2-F1
#
_cell.length_a   1.000
_cell.length_b   1.000
_cell.length_c   1.000
_cell.angle_alpha   90.00
_cell.angle_beta   90.00
_cell.angle_gamma   90.00
#
_symmetry.space_group_name_H-M   'P 1'
#
loop_
_entity.id
_entity.type
_entity.pdbx_description
1 polymer ?
#
loop_
_entity_poly.entity_id
_entity_poly.type
_entity_poly.pdbx_seq_one_letter_code
_entity_poly.pdbx_strand_id
1 'polypeptide(L)'
;DLFRVSVTASGQELGYADLLIVDKVTGQLKKTLGDQYILMSEDNGRKFLKIRFRIEEGAVQGITIDATALTAADFTIRYVGTFPASEAVTLDLSPGGYRISAAEGSIDFLITAAGDVAYEPALEGILEGAGTSLLTMNGAEVQMTGPQLTSTSGEYLVVHTGVFPTAAVSTLHVLPGTKRINAAEGSVHVAVAQEGTFTYDPALEGILEGAGTSLLTMNGAEVAIDATALSAANFTILNTGIFPTADQASIYVLPGNKRFRSSDIDFDFQVLASGLIDYDPSHDSRVDGRGTTLLSVH
;
A
#
# COMPACT_ATOMS: atom_id res chain seq x y z
N ASP A 1 10.08 -0.21 31.59
CA ASP A 1 10.86 0.13 30.39
C ASP A 1 11.24 -1.15 29.68
N LEU A 2 10.70 -1.33 28.47
CA LEU A 2 10.95 -2.46 27.59
C LEU A 2 12.07 -2.04 26.63
N PHE A 3 13.20 -2.73 26.65
CA PHE A 3 14.38 -2.38 25.86
C PHE A 3 14.52 -3.33 24.67
N ARG A 4 14.53 -2.79 23.46
CA ARG A 4 14.80 -3.59 22.26
C ARG A 4 16.31 -3.72 22.06
N VAL A 5 16.75 -4.95 21.98
CA VAL A 5 18.12 -5.31 21.62
C VAL A 5 18.11 -5.94 20.25
N SER A 6 18.88 -5.40 19.30
CA SER A 6 19.09 -6.05 18.01
C SER A 6 20.52 -6.55 17.81
N VAL A 7 20.64 -7.62 17.03
CA VAL A 7 21.90 -8.21 16.62
C VAL A 7 22.12 -7.84 15.17
N THR A 8 23.25 -7.21 14.87
CA THR A 8 23.65 -6.88 13.50
C THR A 8 24.92 -7.61 13.10
N ALA A 9 25.04 -7.99 11.84
CA ALA A 9 26.27 -8.48 11.23
C ALA A 9 26.49 -7.75 9.91
N SER A 10 27.71 -7.23 9.70
CA SER A 10 28.07 -6.48 8.48
C SER A 10 27.11 -5.33 8.15
N GLY A 11 26.55 -4.69 9.19
CA GLY A 11 25.59 -3.59 9.05
C GLY A 11 24.13 -4.02 8.83
N GLN A 12 23.84 -5.32 8.75
CA GLN A 12 22.48 -5.84 8.59
C GLN A 12 21.95 -6.39 9.91
N GLU A 13 20.73 -5.99 10.31
CA GLU A 13 20.05 -6.55 11.47
C GLU A 13 19.57 -7.97 11.20
N LEU A 14 20.07 -8.91 12.01
CA LEU A 14 19.79 -10.35 11.94
C LEU A 14 18.63 -10.77 12.85
N GLY A 15 18.25 -9.95 13.83
CA GLY A 15 17.12 -10.20 14.72
C GLY A 15 17.16 -9.33 15.97
N TYR A 16 16.06 -9.27 16.72
CA TYR A 16 15.97 -8.52 17.96
C TYR A 16 15.19 -9.26 19.05
N ALA A 17 15.37 -8.83 20.30
CA ALA A 17 14.60 -9.28 21.45
C ALA A 17 14.25 -8.08 22.34
N ASP A 18 13.06 -8.10 22.91
CA ASP A 18 12.61 -7.10 23.88
C ASP A 18 12.93 -7.60 25.30
N LEU A 19 13.63 -6.78 26.08
CA LEU A 19 14.14 -7.11 27.41
C LEU A 19 13.54 -6.19 28.47
N LEU A 20 13.13 -6.77 29.60
CA LEU A 20 12.75 -6.03 30.80
C LEU A 20 13.88 -6.17 31.84
N ILE A 21 14.51 -5.07 32.24
CA ILE A 21 15.58 -5.12 33.26
C ILE A 21 15.01 -4.75 34.62
N VAL A 22 14.87 -5.76 35.47
CA VAL A 22 14.39 -5.63 36.85
C VAL A 22 15.51 -5.89 37.85
N ASP A 23 15.50 -5.14 38.95
CA ASP A 23 16.32 -5.41 40.13
C ASP A 23 15.91 -6.77 40.71
N LYS A 24 16.89 -7.65 40.88
CA LYS A 24 16.65 -9.04 41.30
C LYS A 24 16.13 -9.17 42.73
N VAL A 25 16.26 -8.13 43.56
CA VAL A 25 15.84 -8.12 44.97
C VAL A 25 14.48 -7.44 45.13
N THR A 26 14.22 -6.34 44.41
CA THR A 26 12.98 -5.57 44.56
C THR A 26 11.97 -5.78 43.43
N GLY A 27 12.37 -6.37 42.30
CA GLY A 27 11.55 -6.52 41.10
C GLY A 27 11.31 -5.20 40.34
N GLN A 28 11.88 -4.09 40.80
CA GLN A 28 11.69 -2.77 40.20
C GLN A 28 12.71 -2.49 39.09
N LEU A 29 12.36 -1.66 38.11
CA LEU A 29 13.23 -1.32 36.98
C LEU A 29 14.52 -0.62 37.48
N LYS A 30 15.68 -1.04 36.96
CA LYS A 30 16.99 -0.50 37.38
C LYS A 30 17.54 0.46 36.31
N LYS A 31 17.66 1.74 36.65
CA LYS A 31 18.14 2.82 35.77
C LYS A 31 19.66 3.04 35.88
N THR A 32 20.28 3.24 34.71
CA THR A 32 21.64 3.74 34.42
C THR A 32 22.82 2.74 34.41
N LEU A 33 23.50 2.60 33.27
CA LEU A 33 24.88 2.07 33.12
C LEU A 33 25.55 2.61 31.83
N GLY A 34 26.72 3.25 31.97
CA GLY A 34 27.55 3.82 30.89
C GLY A 34 28.50 2.83 30.18
N ASP A 35 29.56 3.38 29.55
CA ASP A 35 30.32 2.76 28.44
C ASP A 35 31.35 1.67 28.83
N GLN A 36 31.20 0.42 28.33
CA GLN A 36 32.27 -0.60 28.31
C GLN A 36 32.14 -1.65 27.15
N TYR A 37 33.31 -2.10 26.66
CA TYR A 37 33.59 -2.90 25.45
C TYR A 37 33.16 -4.39 25.46
N ILE A 38 33.09 -4.99 24.25
CA ILE A 38 32.88 -6.42 23.98
C ILE A 38 34.16 -7.23 24.25
N LEU A 39 34.08 -8.27 25.08
CA LEU A 39 35.18 -9.22 25.34
C LEU A 39 34.70 -10.68 25.12
N MET A 40 35.52 -11.49 24.45
CA MET A 40 35.35 -12.95 24.46
C MET A 40 35.78 -13.53 25.82
N SER A 41 34.97 -14.40 26.40
CA SER A 41 35.27 -15.11 27.65
C SER A 41 35.16 -16.61 27.42
N GLU A 42 36.08 -17.38 28.00
CA GLU A 42 36.07 -18.84 27.91
C GLU A 42 35.89 -19.42 29.32
N ASP A 43 34.94 -20.35 29.46
CA ASP A 43 34.69 -21.09 30.71
C ASP A 43 34.45 -22.56 30.36
N ASN A 44 35.21 -23.47 30.97
CA ASN A 44 35.18 -24.91 30.71
C ASN A 44 35.21 -25.31 29.22
N GLY A 45 36.07 -24.66 28.41
CA GLY A 45 36.25 -24.96 26.99
C GLY A 45 35.09 -24.52 26.08
N ARG A 46 34.10 -23.80 26.64
CA ARG A 46 33.05 -23.14 25.87
C ARG A 46 33.38 -21.66 25.78
N LYS A 47 33.48 -21.17 24.55
CA LYS A 47 33.62 -19.74 24.27
C LYS A 47 32.24 -19.11 24.33
N PHE A 48 32.09 -18.09 25.15
CA PHE A 48 30.87 -17.30 25.27
C PHE A 48 31.16 -15.85 24.89
N LEU A 49 30.26 -15.26 24.12
CA LEU A 49 30.26 -13.83 23.86
C LEU A 49 29.55 -13.15 25.02
N LYS A 50 30.29 -12.40 25.85
CA LYS A 50 29.66 -11.54 26.85
C LYS A 50 29.17 -10.28 26.15
N ILE A 51 27.89 -10.26 25.80
CA ILE A 51 27.22 -9.06 25.28
C ILE A 51 26.72 -8.25 26.47
N ARG A 52 27.18 -7.01 26.59
CA ARG A 52 26.65 -6.02 27.54
C ARG A 52 26.04 -4.89 26.72
N PHE A 53 24.76 -4.60 26.94
CA PHE A 53 24.04 -3.56 26.23
C PHE A 53 24.30 -2.19 26.86
N ARG A 54 24.50 -1.16 26.03
CA ARG A 54 24.40 0.24 26.42
C ARG A 54 22.93 0.63 26.27
N ILE A 55 22.31 1.04 27.36
CA ILE A 55 20.97 1.62 27.36
C ILE A 55 21.16 3.12 27.41
N GLU A 56 20.90 3.80 26.30
CA GLU A 56 20.84 5.25 26.30
C GLU A 56 19.48 5.67 26.85
N GLU A 57 19.52 6.34 28.00
CA GLU A 57 18.35 6.90 28.65
C GLU A 57 17.91 8.14 27.86
N GLY A 58 17.14 7.91 26.80
CA GLY A 58 16.35 8.96 26.19
C GLY A 58 15.10 9.21 27.01
N ALA A 59 14.59 10.44 26.98
CA ALA A 59 13.27 10.70 27.52
C ALA A 59 12.25 9.82 26.78
N VAL A 60 11.68 8.83 27.46
CA VAL A 60 10.41 8.21 27.05
C VAL A 60 9.34 9.22 27.40
N GLN A 61 9.22 10.23 26.54
CA GLN A 61 8.11 11.17 26.58
C GLN A 61 7.06 10.63 25.61
N GLY A 62 5.78 10.73 25.99
CA GLY A 62 4.70 10.29 25.12
C GLY A 62 4.75 11.06 23.81
N ILE A 63 5.04 10.36 22.72
CA ILE A 63 5.00 10.91 21.37
C ILE A 63 3.56 10.76 20.88
N THR A 64 2.93 11.89 20.57
CA THR A 64 1.61 11.88 19.93
C THR A 64 1.76 11.72 18.44
N ILE A 65 1.09 10.72 17.88
CA ILE A 65 0.96 10.51 16.44
C ILE A 65 -0.47 10.89 16.07
N ASP A 66 -0.62 11.95 15.27
CA ASP A 66 -1.91 12.37 14.74
C ASP A 66 -1.98 12.00 13.25
N ALA A 67 -2.77 10.98 12.93
CA ALA A 67 -2.99 10.52 11.57
C ALA A 67 -4.41 10.82 11.06
N THR A 68 -5.14 11.72 11.73
CA THR A 68 -6.57 11.99 11.47
C THR A 68 -6.85 12.60 10.11
N ALA A 69 -5.85 13.19 9.46
CA ALA A 69 -5.96 13.68 8.10
C ALA A 69 -5.89 12.57 7.05
N LEU A 70 -5.30 11.40 7.36
CA LEU A 70 -5.14 10.32 6.38
C LEU A 70 -6.49 9.69 6.02
N THR A 71 -6.61 9.26 4.77
CA THR A 71 -7.79 8.50 4.34
C THR A 71 -7.76 7.04 4.78
N ALA A 72 -6.58 6.52 5.12
CA ALA A 72 -6.46 5.16 5.66
C ALA A 72 -7.20 5.06 7.01
N ALA A 73 -7.85 3.94 7.30
CA ALA A 73 -8.54 3.73 8.57
C ALA A 73 -7.56 3.47 9.74
N ASP A 74 -6.38 2.95 9.42
CA ASP A 74 -5.32 2.64 10.37
C ASP A 74 -3.94 3.01 9.82
N PHE A 75 -2.98 3.03 10.72
CA PHE A 75 -1.56 3.08 10.40
C PHE A 75 -0.81 2.06 11.25
N THR A 76 0.33 1.60 10.75
CA THR A 76 1.21 0.65 11.44
C THR A 76 2.58 1.26 11.62
N ILE A 77 3.07 1.26 12.85
CA ILE A 77 4.48 1.55 13.15
C ILE A 77 5.19 0.21 13.29
N ARG A 78 6.17 -0.04 12.42
CA ARG A 78 6.88 -1.30 12.34
C ARG A 78 7.45 -1.67 13.72
N TYR A 79 7.12 -2.88 14.17
CA TYR A 79 7.54 -3.44 15.45
C TYR A 79 7.02 -2.72 16.71
N VAL A 80 6.04 -1.82 16.58
CA VAL A 80 5.35 -1.16 17.70
C VAL A 80 3.90 -1.62 17.74
N GLY A 81 3.17 -1.47 16.63
CA GLY A 81 1.77 -1.89 16.55
C GLY A 81 1.01 -1.23 15.40
N THR A 82 -0.29 -1.56 15.33
CA THR A 82 -1.27 -0.97 14.43
C THR A 82 -2.26 -0.16 15.26
N PHE A 83 -2.58 1.04 14.79
CA PHE A 83 -3.34 2.05 15.52
C PHE A 83 -4.41 2.65 14.62
N PRO A 84 -5.56 3.07 15.17
CA PRO A 84 -6.57 3.75 14.38
C PRO A 84 -6.03 5.09 13.89
N ALA A 85 -6.36 5.46 12.66
CA ALA A 85 -6.10 6.79 12.14
C ALA A 85 -7.23 7.78 12.49
N SER A 86 -8.34 7.31 13.06
CA SER A 86 -9.50 8.16 13.38
C SER A 86 -9.31 9.11 14.57
N GLU A 87 -8.20 8.97 15.30
CA GLU A 87 -7.85 9.83 16.44
C GLU A 87 -6.33 9.90 16.61
N ALA A 88 -5.84 10.92 17.32
CA ALA A 88 -4.45 11.01 17.70
C ALA A 88 -4.12 10.01 18.83
N VAL A 89 -2.97 9.36 18.74
CA VAL A 89 -2.54 8.33 19.70
C VAL A 89 -1.20 8.71 20.31
N THR A 90 -1.12 8.71 21.65
CA THR A 90 0.14 8.94 22.37
C THR A 90 0.83 7.62 22.68
N LEU A 91 2.09 7.49 22.29
CA LEU A 91 2.90 6.28 22.39
C LEU A 91 4.22 6.54 23.12
N ASP A 92 4.63 5.59 23.94
CA ASP A 92 5.94 5.59 24.59
C ASP A 92 6.99 5.06 23.60
N LEU A 93 7.55 5.95 22.79
CA LEU A 93 8.61 5.64 21.82
C LEU A 93 9.99 5.98 22.40
N SER A 94 10.93 5.04 22.31
CA SER A 94 12.33 5.28 22.68
C SER A 94 13.05 6.03 21.55
N PRO A 95 14.18 6.70 21.82
CA PRO A 95 14.98 7.25 20.73
C PRO A 95 15.38 6.19 19.72
N GLY A 96 15.25 6.50 18.44
CA GLY A 96 15.51 5.56 17.36
C GLY A 96 14.68 5.80 16.11
N GLY A 97 15.06 5.12 15.04
CA GLY A 97 14.35 5.18 13.76
C GLY A 97 13.10 4.29 13.77
N TYR A 98 12.02 4.83 13.23
CA TYR A 98 10.73 4.17 13.10
C TYR A 98 10.25 4.28 11.66
N ARG A 99 9.63 3.20 11.18
CA ARG A 99 8.92 3.20 9.90
C ARG A 99 7.42 3.14 10.19
N ILE A 100 6.70 4.13 9.69
CA ILE A 100 5.24 4.14 9.74
C ILE A 100 4.69 3.88 8.35
N SER A 101 3.60 3.12 8.27
CA SER A 101 2.97 2.71 7.02
C SER A 101 1.45 2.84 7.13
N ALA A 102 0.83 3.30 6.06
CA ALA A 102 -0.62 3.44 5.93
C ALA A 102 -0.98 3.24 4.46
N ALA A 103 -1.92 2.32 4.19
CA ALA A 103 -2.43 2.00 2.86
C ALA A 103 -1.38 1.97 1.73
N GLU A 104 -0.42 1.04 1.84
CA GLU A 104 0.65 0.80 0.85
C GLU A 104 1.66 1.96 0.68
N GLY A 105 1.53 3.05 1.44
CA GLY A 105 2.56 4.07 1.61
C GLY A 105 3.34 3.88 2.91
N SER A 106 4.59 4.35 2.93
CA SER A 106 5.43 4.28 4.12
C SER A 106 6.48 5.36 4.13
N ILE A 107 6.80 5.86 5.32
CA ILE A 107 7.79 6.89 5.57
C ILE A 107 8.56 6.53 6.84
N ASP A 108 9.77 7.04 6.94
CA ASP A 108 10.64 6.85 8.10
C ASP A 108 10.69 8.16 8.91
N PHE A 109 10.69 8.05 10.23
CA PHE A 109 10.90 9.16 11.17
C PHE A 109 11.80 8.71 12.32
N LEU A 110 12.28 9.66 13.11
CA LEU A 110 13.22 9.45 14.21
C LEU A 110 12.64 10.07 15.48
N ILE A 111 12.80 9.38 16.60
CA ILE A 111 12.73 10.01 17.92
C ILE A 111 14.15 10.31 18.37
N THR A 112 14.44 11.58 18.62
CA THR A 112 15.76 12.03 19.07
C THR A 112 16.00 11.66 20.53
N ALA A 113 17.25 11.76 21.00
CA ALA A 113 17.58 11.53 22.41
C ALA A 113 16.84 12.49 23.37
N ALA A 114 16.41 13.66 22.87
CA ALA A 114 15.64 14.65 23.62
C ALA A 114 14.15 14.28 23.76
N GLY A 115 13.67 13.28 23.01
CA GLY A 115 12.24 12.93 22.94
C GLY A 115 11.47 13.71 21.87
N ASP A 116 12.17 14.35 20.94
CA ASP A 116 11.56 15.08 19.83
C ASP A 116 11.50 14.23 18.57
N VAL A 117 10.44 14.41 17.79
CA VAL A 117 10.26 13.88 16.44
C VAL A 117 11.20 14.58 15.48
N ALA A 118 11.83 13.82 14.59
CA ALA A 118 12.58 14.32 13.45
C ALA A 118 12.28 13.47 12.21
N TYR A 119 12.37 14.08 11.04
CA TYR A 119 12.20 13.42 9.76
C TYR A 119 12.95 14.20 8.69
N GLU A 120 13.09 13.62 7.50
CA GLU A 120 13.73 14.28 6.36
C GLU A 120 12.97 15.56 5.99
N PRO A 121 13.63 16.72 5.79
CA PRO A 121 12.95 17.98 5.48
C PRO A 121 12.07 17.95 4.22
N ALA A 122 12.33 17.02 3.28
CA ALA A 122 11.50 16.84 2.10
C ALA A 122 10.08 16.31 2.44
N LEU A 123 9.90 15.71 3.62
CA LEU A 123 8.62 15.24 4.12
C LEU A 123 7.79 16.36 4.78
N GLU A 124 8.31 17.59 4.86
CA GLU A 124 7.54 18.73 5.36
C GLU A 124 6.30 18.97 4.50
N GLY A 125 5.15 19.21 5.16
CA GLY A 125 3.85 19.38 4.52
C GLY A 125 3.04 18.09 4.47
N ILE A 126 3.66 16.93 4.19
CA ILE A 126 3.01 15.63 4.40
C ILE A 126 3.17 15.13 5.84
N LEU A 127 4.21 15.59 6.53
CA LEU A 127 4.43 15.51 7.96
C LEU A 127 4.60 16.90 8.55
N GLU A 128 4.21 17.05 9.81
CA GLU A 128 4.47 18.24 10.63
C GLU A 128 4.92 17.84 12.04
N GLY A 129 5.53 18.77 12.77
CA GLY A 129 5.90 18.58 14.18
C GLY A 129 7.35 18.17 14.44
N ALA A 130 8.26 18.34 13.47
CA ALA A 130 9.69 18.19 13.70
C ALA A 130 10.18 19.09 14.86
N GLY A 131 11.02 18.54 15.73
CA GLY A 131 11.50 19.23 16.95
C GLY A 131 10.47 19.28 18.08
N THR A 132 9.41 18.49 18.02
CA THR A 132 8.35 18.41 19.06
C THR A 132 8.03 16.96 19.41
N SER A 133 7.21 16.73 20.44
CA SER A 133 6.68 15.39 20.77
C SER A 133 5.37 15.04 20.03
N LEU A 134 5.03 15.78 18.97
CA LEU A 134 3.88 15.52 18.09
C LEU A 134 4.39 15.24 16.68
N LEU A 135 3.93 14.14 16.08
CA LEU A 135 4.04 13.89 14.64
C LEU A 135 2.62 13.95 14.05
N THR A 136 2.35 14.97 13.26
CA THR A 136 1.11 15.04 12.48
C THR A 136 1.37 14.48 11.09
N MET A 137 0.48 13.63 10.59
CA MET A 137 0.54 12.99 9.28
C MET A 137 -0.58 13.51 8.39
N ASN A 138 -0.29 14.58 7.66
CA ASN A 138 -1.22 15.17 6.69
C ASN A 138 -1.40 14.29 5.45
N GLY A 139 -0.35 13.56 5.06
CA GLY A 139 -0.30 12.81 3.81
C GLY A 139 -0.27 13.72 2.57
N ALA A 140 0.02 13.13 1.41
CA ALA A 140 -0.07 13.80 0.14
C ALA A 140 -1.54 13.84 -0.32
N GLU A 141 -2.05 15.04 -0.63
CA GLU A 141 -3.38 15.21 -1.19
C GLU A 141 -3.38 14.82 -2.67
N VAL A 142 -4.26 13.90 -3.04
CA VAL A 142 -4.47 13.44 -4.41
C VAL A 142 -5.96 13.29 -4.69
N GLN A 143 -6.31 13.32 -5.96
CA GLN A 143 -7.66 13.17 -6.47
C GLN A 143 -7.72 12.02 -7.46
N MET A 144 -8.84 11.30 -7.47
CA MET A 144 -9.05 10.23 -8.43
C MET A 144 -10.50 10.14 -8.91
N THR A 145 -10.67 9.71 -10.15
CA THR A 145 -11.98 9.46 -10.76
C THR A 145 -11.84 8.42 -11.88
N GLY A 146 -12.94 7.79 -12.27
CA GLY A 146 -12.96 6.83 -13.37
C GLY A 146 -14.33 6.76 -14.06
N PRO A 147 -14.86 7.89 -14.58
CA PRO A 147 -16.26 7.99 -14.99
C PRO A 147 -16.61 7.13 -16.21
N GLN A 148 -15.61 6.66 -16.97
CA GLN A 148 -15.81 5.80 -18.13
C GLN A 148 -15.84 4.31 -17.77
N LEU A 149 -15.33 3.91 -16.59
CA LEU A 149 -15.21 2.50 -16.23
C LEU A 149 -16.58 1.82 -16.19
N THR A 150 -16.69 0.69 -16.90
CA THR A 150 -17.91 -0.10 -16.92
C THR A 150 -18.00 -0.95 -15.66
N SER A 151 -19.02 -0.70 -14.81
CA SER A 151 -19.31 -1.52 -13.65
C SER A 151 -20.80 -1.47 -13.30
N THR A 152 -21.43 -2.64 -13.14
CA THR A 152 -22.83 -2.75 -12.69
C THR A 152 -23.01 -2.94 -11.19
N SER A 153 -21.92 -3.06 -10.41
CA SER A 153 -21.97 -3.34 -8.96
C SER A 153 -21.92 -2.10 -8.07
N GLY A 154 -22.23 -0.92 -8.60
CA GLY A 154 -22.31 0.31 -7.82
C GLY A 154 -20.97 1.02 -7.61
N GLU A 155 -20.14 1.06 -8.66
CA GLU A 155 -19.06 2.05 -8.85
C GLU A 155 -18.11 2.24 -7.67
N TYR A 156 -17.13 1.34 -7.49
CA TYR A 156 -16.08 1.58 -6.51
C TYR A 156 -14.67 1.28 -6.98
N LEU A 157 -13.79 2.26 -6.82
CA LEU A 157 -12.36 2.15 -6.87
C LEU A 157 -11.89 1.64 -5.52
N VAL A 158 -11.32 0.44 -5.48
CA VAL A 158 -10.73 -0.09 -4.25
C VAL A 158 -9.26 0.29 -4.23
N VAL A 159 -8.96 1.25 -3.36
CA VAL A 159 -7.61 1.53 -2.90
C VAL A 159 -7.49 0.88 -1.52
N HIS A 160 -6.29 0.50 -1.08
CA HIS A 160 -6.13 -0.07 0.28
C HIS A 160 -6.64 0.86 1.41
N THR A 161 -6.91 2.14 1.10
CA THR A 161 -7.56 3.12 1.99
C THR A 161 -9.07 3.02 2.06
N GLY A 162 -9.76 2.40 1.08
CA GLY A 162 -11.21 2.38 1.02
C GLY A 162 -11.81 2.16 -0.37
N VAL A 163 -13.09 2.46 -0.46
CA VAL A 163 -13.99 2.14 -1.56
C VAL A 163 -14.60 3.46 -2.05
N PHE A 164 -14.28 3.91 -3.27
CA PHE A 164 -14.57 5.28 -3.74
C PHE A 164 -15.39 5.30 -5.04
N PRO A 165 -16.37 6.21 -5.19
CA PRO A 165 -17.19 6.28 -6.41
C PRO A 165 -16.34 6.45 -7.68
N THR A 166 -16.71 5.79 -8.78
CA THR A 166 -16.02 5.97 -10.07
C THR A 166 -16.49 7.22 -10.81
N ALA A 167 -17.79 7.56 -10.78
CA ALA A 167 -18.31 8.74 -11.49
C ALA A 167 -17.97 10.10 -10.87
N ALA A 168 -17.57 10.14 -9.59
CA ALA A 168 -17.22 11.38 -8.90
C ALA A 168 -15.71 11.47 -8.65
N VAL A 169 -15.20 12.69 -8.48
CA VAL A 169 -13.84 12.92 -8.02
C VAL A 169 -13.79 12.68 -6.51
N SER A 170 -12.87 11.82 -6.07
CA SER A 170 -12.59 11.56 -4.66
C SER A 170 -11.23 12.15 -4.28
N THR A 171 -11.19 12.96 -3.23
CA THR A 171 -9.94 13.47 -2.64
C THR A 171 -9.45 12.51 -1.57
N LEU A 172 -8.17 12.15 -1.62
CA LEU A 172 -7.49 11.28 -0.66
C LEU A 172 -6.26 11.97 -0.09
N HIS A 173 -5.96 11.65 1.16
CA HIS A 173 -4.72 11.98 1.84
C HIS A 173 -3.97 10.67 2.10
N VAL A 174 -2.88 10.45 1.36
CA VAL A 174 -2.15 9.18 1.36
C VAL A 174 -0.66 9.37 1.61
N LEU A 175 -0.03 8.39 2.25
CA LEU A 175 1.42 8.40 2.33
C LEU A 175 2.04 8.13 0.94
N PRO A 176 3.18 8.77 0.60
CA PRO A 176 3.87 8.52 -0.66
C PRO A 176 4.24 7.05 -0.89
N GLY A 177 4.44 6.69 -2.15
CA GLY A 177 4.80 5.34 -2.59
C GLY A 177 3.78 4.72 -3.55
N THR A 178 4.04 3.49 -3.97
CA THR A 178 3.18 2.75 -4.90
C THR A 178 1.83 2.39 -4.27
N LYS A 179 0.77 2.56 -5.04
CA LYS A 179 -0.62 2.28 -4.69
C LYS A 179 -1.19 1.35 -5.75
N ARG A 180 -1.85 0.29 -5.31
CA ARG A 180 -2.66 -0.56 -6.17
C ARG A 180 -4.11 -0.05 -6.19
N ILE A 181 -4.63 0.20 -7.39
CA ILE A 181 -6.01 0.60 -7.60
C ILE A 181 -6.73 -0.53 -8.33
N ASN A 182 -7.91 -0.92 -7.85
CA ASN A 182 -8.69 -2.01 -8.42
C ASN A 182 -10.05 -1.52 -8.90
N ALA A 183 -10.49 -2.06 -10.04
CA ALA A 183 -11.84 -1.89 -10.58
C ALA A 183 -12.19 -3.09 -11.46
N ALA A 184 -13.37 -3.69 -11.24
CA ALA A 184 -13.96 -4.73 -12.10
C ALA A 184 -12.97 -5.84 -12.55
N GLU A 185 -12.33 -6.53 -11.59
CA GLU A 185 -11.28 -7.56 -11.79
C GLU A 185 -9.97 -7.08 -12.46
N GLY A 186 -9.87 -5.80 -12.80
CA GLY A 186 -8.62 -5.16 -13.20
C GLY A 186 -7.91 -4.46 -12.04
N SER A 187 -6.60 -4.29 -12.20
CA SER A 187 -5.80 -3.50 -11.27
C SER A 187 -4.63 -2.81 -11.95
N VAL A 188 -4.29 -1.62 -11.48
CA VAL A 188 -3.10 -0.87 -11.89
C VAL A 188 -2.27 -0.50 -10.68
N HIS A 189 -0.98 -0.26 -10.90
CA HIS A 189 -0.08 0.30 -9.90
C HIS A 189 0.29 1.72 -10.32
N VAL A 190 0.11 2.67 -9.41
CA VAL A 190 0.51 4.07 -9.58
C VAL A 190 1.39 4.47 -8.41
N ALA A 191 2.39 5.31 -8.61
CA ALA A 191 3.18 5.87 -7.53
C ALA A 191 2.73 7.29 -7.21
N VAL A 192 2.58 7.59 -5.92
CA VAL A 192 2.29 8.93 -5.42
C VAL A 192 3.58 9.52 -4.87
N ALA A 193 3.99 10.67 -5.41
CA ALA A 193 5.13 11.44 -4.93
C ALA A 193 4.79 12.24 -3.66
N GLN A 194 5.80 12.81 -3.00
CA GLN A 194 5.60 13.60 -1.77
C GLN A 194 4.76 14.85 -2.04
N GLU A 195 4.89 15.42 -3.22
CA GLU A 195 4.16 16.61 -3.69
C GLU A 195 2.71 16.30 -4.08
N GLY A 196 2.24 15.06 -3.90
CA GLY A 196 0.90 14.66 -4.29
C GLY A 196 0.69 14.55 -5.79
N THR A 197 1.70 14.08 -6.52
CA THR A 197 1.57 13.81 -7.96
C THR A 197 1.66 12.32 -8.28
N PHE A 198 0.93 11.90 -9.30
CA PHE A 198 0.92 10.52 -9.77
C PHE A 198 2.01 10.27 -10.81
N THR A 199 2.58 9.07 -10.79
CA THR A 199 3.35 8.50 -11.91
C THR A 199 2.93 7.05 -12.12
N TYR A 200 3.03 6.56 -13.35
CA TYR A 200 2.69 5.18 -13.71
C TYR A 200 3.47 4.76 -14.95
N ASP A 201 3.42 3.47 -15.28
CA ASP A 201 4.03 2.92 -16.49
C ASP A 201 3.47 3.62 -17.74
N PRO A 202 4.31 4.19 -18.63
CA PRO A 202 3.85 4.80 -19.88
C PRO A 202 2.99 3.89 -20.77
N ALA A 203 3.09 2.56 -20.63
CA ALA A 203 2.21 1.64 -21.34
C ALA A 203 0.73 1.81 -20.97
N LEU A 204 0.42 2.38 -19.79
CA LEU A 204 -0.93 2.67 -19.30
C LEU A 204 -1.47 4.02 -19.80
N GLU A 205 -0.71 4.79 -20.58
CA GLU A 205 -1.18 6.06 -21.12
C GLU A 205 -2.44 5.86 -21.99
N GLY A 206 -3.46 6.69 -21.76
CA GLY A 206 -4.77 6.57 -22.40
C GLY A 206 -5.76 5.67 -21.64
N ILE A 207 -5.27 4.64 -20.94
CA ILE A 207 -6.05 3.92 -19.92
C ILE A 207 -6.11 4.76 -18.64
N LEU A 208 -4.98 5.35 -18.28
CA LEU A 208 -4.80 6.32 -17.22
C LEU A 208 -4.40 7.67 -17.83
N GLU A 209 -4.81 8.75 -17.16
CA GLU A 209 -4.38 10.12 -17.46
C GLU A 209 -4.00 10.84 -16.17
N GLY A 210 -3.13 11.84 -16.27
CA GLY A 210 -2.76 12.70 -15.14
C GLY A 210 -1.40 12.41 -14.50
N ALA A 211 -0.48 11.73 -15.22
CA ALA A 211 0.91 11.63 -14.80
C ALA A 211 1.52 13.02 -14.57
N GLY A 212 2.25 13.19 -13.46
CA GLY A 212 2.81 14.46 -13.01
C GLY A 212 1.80 15.42 -12.40
N THR A 213 0.55 15.01 -12.20
CA THR A 213 -0.50 15.84 -11.60
C THR A 213 -1.09 15.18 -10.36
N SER A 214 -1.87 15.93 -9.56
CA SER A 214 -2.59 15.41 -8.40
C SER A 214 -3.92 14.75 -8.73
N LEU A 215 -4.36 14.76 -10.00
CA LEU A 215 -5.60 14.11 -10.43
C LEU A 215 -5.27 12.90 -11.30
N LEU A 216 -5.69 11.71 -10.88
CA LEU A 216 -5.66 10.50 -11.70
C LEU A 216 -7.04 10.22 -12.29
N THR A 217 -7.15 10.26 -13.62
CA THR A 217 -8.35 9.82 -14.32
C THR A 217 -8.12 8.41 -14.85
N MET A 218 -9.05 7.49 -14.54
CA MET A 218 -9.08 6.13 -15.07
C MET A 218 -10.12 6.02 -16.17
N ASN A 219 -9.68 6.13 -17.41
CA ASN A 219 -10.53 5.91 -18.58
C ASN A 219 -10.83 4.42 -18.78
N GLY A 220 -9.88 3.55 -18.45
CA GLY A 220 -9.95 2.13 -18.76
C GLY A 220 -9.55 1.84 -20.21
N ALA A 221 -9.24 0.58 -20.49
CA ALA A 221 -9.10 0.09 -21.85
C ALA A 221 -10.49 -0.22 -22.43
N GLU A 222 -10.77 0.30 -23.62
CA GLU A 222 -11.96 -0.08 -24.37
C GLU A 222 -11.78 -1.50 -24.94
N VAL A 223 -12.69 -2.39 -24.59
CA VAL A 223 -12.79 -3.74 -25.11
C VAL A 223 -14.15 -3.91 -25.76
N ALA A 224 -14.13 -4.14 -27.07
CA ALA A 224 -15.28 -4.58 -27.82
C ALA A 224 -15.48 -6.08 -27.65
N ILE A 225 -16.70 -6.53 -27.44
CA ILE A 225 -17.06 -7.94 -27.29
C ILE A 225 -18.18 -8.26 -28.27
N ASP A 226 -17.88 -9.07 -29.27
CA ASP A 226 -18.87 -9.63 -30.19
C ASP A 226 -19.17 -11.07 -29.78
N ALA A 227 -20.35 -11.27 -29.20
CA ALA A 227 -20.87 -12.57 -28.81
C ALA A 227 -22.12 -12.95 -29.61
N THR A 228 -22.33 -12.33 -30.79
CA THR A 228 -23.55 -12.49 -31.60
C THR A 228 -23.73 -13.88 -32.19
N ALA A 229 -22.66 -14.67 -32.26
CA ALA A 229 -22.69 -16.05 -32.69
C ALA A 229 -23.19 -17.03 -31.61
N LEU A 230 -23.28 -16.60 -30.35
CA LEU A 230 -23.73 -17.45 -29.25
C LEU A 230 -25.25 -17.68 -29.30
N SER A 231 -25.67 -18.84 -28.80
CA SER A 231 -27.08 -19.19 -28.61
C SER A 231 -27.65 -18.62 -27.31
N ALA A 232 -26.77 -18.39 -26.32
CA ALA A 232 -27.09 -17.68 -25.10
C ALA A 232 -27.69 -16.30 -25.43
N ALA A 233 -28.72 -15.87 -24.70
CA ALA A 233 -29.30 -14.53 -24.88
C ALA A 233 -28.42 -13.42 -24.28
N ASN A 234 -27.60 -13.76 -23.28
CA ASN A 234 -26.73 -12.85 -22.55
C ASN A 234 -25.38 -13.50 -22.27
N PHE A 235 -24.37 -12.67 -22.04
CA PHE A 235 -23.12 -13.05 -21.40
C PHE A 235 -22.82 -12.10 -20.24
N THR A 236 -21.91 -12.53 -19.37
CA THR A 236 -21.44 -11.80 -18.20
C THR A 236 -19.94 -11.63 -18.30
N ILE A 237 -19.48 -10.41 -18.04
CA ILE A 237 -18.08 -10.16 -17.67
C ILE A 237 -18.08 -9.96 -16.16
N LEU A 238 -17.45 -10.88 -15.41
CA LEU A 238 -17.55 -10.89 -13.96
C LEU A 238 -17.11 -9.54 -13.37
N ASN A 239 -17.87 -9.05 -12.38
CA ASN A 239 -17.68 -7.75 -11.72
C ASN A 239 -17.71 -6.51 -12.65
N THR A 240 -18.09 -6.69 -13.92
CA THR A 240 -18.22 -5.63 -14.92
C THR A 240 -19.68 -5.44 -15.31
N GLY A 241 -20.38 -6.52 -15.73
CA GLY A 241 -21.78 -6.42 -16.14
C GLY A 241 -22.34 -7.66 -16.83
N ILE A 242 -23.64 -7.59 -17.12
CA ILE A 242 -24.39 -8.54 -17.94
C ILE A 242 -24.79 -7.82 -19.23
N PHE A 243 -24.51 -8.43 -20.37
CA PHE A 243 -24.67 -7.83 -21.69
C PHE A 243 -25.49 -8.77 -22.59
N PRO A 244 -26.36 -8.23 -23.45
CA PRO A 244 -27.06 -9.03 -24.46
C PRO A 244 -26.07 -9.54 -25.50
N THR A 245 -26.32 -10.72 -26.05
CA THR A 245 -25.59 -11.24 -27.22
C THR A 245 -26.14 -10.73 -28.55
N ALA A 246 -27.29 -10.03 -28.53
CA ALA A 246 -27.95 -9.56 -29.74
C ALA A 246 -27.11 -8.55 -30.55
N ASP A 247 -26.23 -7.81 -29.87
CA ASP A 247 -25.36 -6.79 -30.45
C ASP A 247 -23.97 -6.86 -29.80
N GLN A 248 -22.99 -6.23 -30.44
CA GLN A 248 -21.66 -6.03 -29.86
C GLN A 248 -21.74 -5.12 -28.63
N ALA A 249 -21.04 -5.49 -27.54
CA ALA A 249 -20.89 -4.65 -26.36
C ALA A 249 -19.53 -3.95 -26.36
N SER A 250 -19.47 -2.73 -25.80
CA SER A 250 -18.21 -2.07 -25.44
C SER A 250 -18.13 -1.96 -23.92
N ILE A 251 -16.99 -2.36 -23.36
CA ILE A 251 -16.67 -2.20 -21.94
C ILE A 251 -15.37 -1.40 -21.79
N TYR A 252 -15.26 -0.67 -20.69
CA TYR A 252 -14.08 0.08 -20.30
C TYR A 252 -13.58 -0.47 -18.97
N VAL A 253 -12.41 -1.12 -18.98
CA VAL A 253 -11.91 -1.86 -17.81
C VAL A 253 -10.44 -1.61 -17.56
N LEU A 254 -10.01 -1.71 -16.30
CA LEU A 254 -8.58 -1.69 -15.99
C LEU A 254 -7.89 -2.98 -16.47
N PRO A 255 -6.59 -2.92 -16.83
CA PRO A 255 -5.78 -4.10 -17.15
C PRO A 255 -5.86 -5.19 -16.09
N GLY A 256 -5.73 -6.43 -16.53
CA GLY A 256 -5.80 -7.63 -15.69
C GLY A 256 -6.73 -8.69 -16.26
N ASN A 257 -6.76 -9.83 -15.60
CA ASN A 257 -7.62 -10.94 -15.99
C ASN A 257 -9.09 -10.57 -15.82
N LYS A 258 -9.90 -11.06 -16.74
CA LYS A 258 -11.34 -10.90 -16.81
C LYS A 258 -11.94 -12.26 -17.13
N ARG A 259 -13.13 -12.51 -16.61
CA ARG A 259 -13.83 -13.75 -16.90
C ARG A 259 -15.08 -13.51 -17.72
N PHE A 260 -15.13 -14.12 -18.91
CA PHE A 260 -16.31 -14.20 -19.75
C PHE A 260 -17.13 -15.42 -19.34
N ARG A 261 -18.45 -15.26 -19.18
CA ARG A 261 -19.37 -16.35 -18.90
C ARG A 261 -20.68 -16.21 -19.66
N SER A 262 -21.09 -17.25 -20.35
CA SER A 262 -22.46 -17.46 -20.85
C SER A 262 -22.90 -18.89 -20.54
N SER A 263 -24.10 -19.29 -20.98
CA SER A 263 -24.49 -20.71 -20.95
C SER A 263 -23.66 -21.59 -21.89
N ASP A 264 -22.99 -20.97 -22.86
CA ASP A 264 -22.35 -21.67 -23.99
C ASP A 264 -20.84 -21.81 -23.78
N ILE A 265 -20.22 -20.84 -23.10
CA ILE A 265 -18.77 -20.80 -22.86
C ILE A 265 -18.45 -20.04 -21.56
N ASP A 266 -17.40 -20.49 -20.87
CA ASP A 266 -16.83 -19.83 -19.70
C ASP A 266 -15.30 -19.91 -19.81
N PHE A 267 -14.64 -18.75 -19.85
CA PHE A 267 -13.19 -18.66 -20.01
C PHE A 267 -12.64 -17.34 -19.46
N ASP A 268 -11.34 -17.32 -19.18
CA ASP A 268 -10.62 -16.12 -18.78
C ASP A 268 -9.92 -15.49 -20.00
N PHE A 269 -9.93 -14.16 -20.07
CA PHE A 269 -9.12 -13.36 -20.98
C PHE A 269 -8.40 -12.27 -20.19
N GLN A 270 -7.30 -11.77 -20.72
CA GLN A 270 -6.50 -10.71 -20.11
C GLN A 270 -6.64 -9.44 -20.93
N VAL A 271 -6.84 -8.32 -20.24
CA VAL A 271 -6.62 -6.98 -20.81
C VAL A 271 -5.22 -6.55 -20.42
N LEU A 272 -4.34 -6.38 -21.39
CA LEU A 272 -2.95 -5.99 -21.19
C LEU A 272 -2.84 -4.50 -20.84
N ALA A 273 -1.69 -4.09 -20.32
CA ALA A 273 -1.41 -2.68 -20.02
C ALA A 273 -1.53 -1.79 -21.27
N SER A 274 -1.29 -2.34 -22.47
CA SER A 274 -1.47 -1.65 -23.74
C SER A 274 -2.93 -1.55 -24.22
N GLY A 275 -3.88 -2.08 -23.45
CA GLY A 275 -5.30 -2.18 -23.82
C GLY A 275 -5.65 -3.31 -24.79
N LEU A 276 -4.67 -4.11 -25.21
CA LEU A 276 -4.90 -5.26 -26.08
C LEU A 276 -5.33 -6.48 -25.28
N ILE A 277 -5.98 -7.43 -25.97
CA ILE A 277 -6.55 -8.63 -25.38
C ILE A 277 -5.62 -9.82 -25.58
N ASP A 278 -5.53 -10.67 -24.57
CA ASP A 278 -4.94 -12.01 -24.66
C ASP A 278 -5.85 -13.05 -23.99
N TYR A 279 -5.67 -14.33 -24.33
CA TYR A 279 -6.40 -15.46 -23.73
C TYR A 279 -5.67 -16.77 -24.06
N ASP A 280 -5.98 -17.84 -23.34
CA ASP A 280 -5.36 -19.15 -23.56
C ASP A 280 -5.62 -19.68 -24.99
N PRO A 281 -4.58 -20.08 -25.76
CA PRO A 281 -4.71 -20.62 -27.11
C PRO A 281 -5.63 -21.84 -27.26
N SER A 282 -5.93 -22.55 -26.18
CA SER A 282 -6.93 -23.62 -26.19
C SER A 282 -8.35 -23.14 -26.55
N HIS A 283 -8.61 -21.83 -26.47
CA HIS A 283 -9.88 -21.23 -26.88
C HIS A 283 -9.92 -20.78 -28.35
N ASP A 284 -8.84 -20.91 -29.12
CA ASP A 284 -8.75 -20.41 -30.51
C ASP A 284 -9.81 -21.04 -31.47
N SER A 285 -10.45 -22.16 -31.10
CA SER A 285 -11.56 -22.72 -31.88
C SER A 285 -12.92 -22.02 -31.68
N ARG A 286 -13.00 -21.12 -30.71
CA ARG A 286 -14.25 -20.48 -30.23
C ARG A 286 -14.09 -18.99 -29.91
N VAL A 287 -12.86 -18.50 -29.88
CA VAL A 287 -12.53 -17.14 -29.46
C VAL A 287 -11.46 -16.60 -30.39
N ASP A 288 -11.73 -15.43 -30.96
CA ASP A 288 -10.83 -14.68 -31.82
C ASP A 288 -10.52 -13.30 -31.22
N GLY A 289 -9.43 -12.68 -31.71
CA GLY A 289 -9.11 -11.29 -31.39
C GLY A 289 -7.93 -11.05 -30.44
N ARG A 290 -7.11 -12.09 -30.17
CA ARG A 290 -5.83 -11.93 -29.45
C ARG A 290 -4.97 -10.85 -30.13
N GLY A 291 -4.39 -9.96 -29.33
CA GLY A 291 -3.58 -8.83 -29.80
C GLY A 291 -4.39 -7.67 -30.37
N THR A 292 -5.71 -7.66 -30.18
CA THR A 292 -6.61 -6.58 -30.62
C THR A 292 -7.44 -6.04 -29.44
N THR A 293 -8.30 -5.06 -29.69
CA THR A 293 -9.29 -4.56 -28.72
C THR A 293 -10.69 -5.17 -28.93
N LEU A 294 -10.84 -6.13 -29.85
CA LEU A 294 -12.09 -6.84 -30.13
C LEU A 294 -11.93 -8.30 -29.71
N LEU A 295 -12.83 -8.78 -28.85
CA LEU A 295 -12.98 -10.19 -28.50
C LEU A 295 -14.21 -10.74 -29.22
N SER A 296 -14.01 -11.65 -30.17
CA SER A 296 -15.11 -12.33 -30.86
C SER A 296 -15.31 -13.73 -30.28
N VAL A 297 -16.53 -14.10 -29.94
CA VAL A 297 -16.88 -15.35 -29.25
C VAL A 297 -17.93 -16.12 -30.05
N HIS A 298 -17.65 -17.40 -30.31
CA HIS A 298 -18.40 -18.28 -31.20
C HIS A 298 -18.77 -19.64 -30.56
#